data_AF-A0A8J9WK21-F1
#
_entry.id   AF-A0A8J9WK21-F1
#
_cell.length_a   1.000
_cell.length_b   1.000
_cell.length_c   1.000
_cell.angle_alpha   90.00
_cell.angle_beta   90.00
_cell.angle_gamma   90.00
#
_symmetry.space_group_name_H-M   'P 1'
#
loop_
_entity.id
_entity.type
_entity.pdbx_description
1 polymer ?
#
loop_
_entity_poly.entity_id
_entity_poly.type
_entity_poly.pdbx_seq_one_letter_code
_entity_poly.pdbx_strand_id
1 'polypeptide(L)'
;MSHQPIIKILAFPIFRRYWLYHAWEEPGAAAAAAKSIKSWRKGANLEEKLDLLGQQASAKIYEKILAQWRDLQAAKSGSIKHWLYRLAQGVRSKEEPEESFLKGVPAQPDRIEIIYPSGVNPKYVRRRMKTLLRQQRTRLRMRMAMWGLLCIPLIPLLATPVPNLPLYYAGYKLYSARTALKGCTALSNMWSHLDTEQLTKLREQLQALQDSGVVFPEDAWTGKLLRSHPRYLDILENIEGRVQRYYYKREPRQLIPQLVPNDSLNSIVHSQDRMRKPISDEEALAIGKEFDAPSLFEHVARARRRVVGAMFPTDIA
;
A
#
# COMPACT_ATOMS: atom_id res chain seq x y z
N MET A 1 8.81 -25.59 -2.79
CA MET A 1 8.09 -24.63 -1.93
C MET A 1 8.51 -23.24 -2.36
N SER A 2 7.63 -22.49 -3.02
CA SER A 2 7.97 -21.14 -3.53
C SER A 2 8.09 -20.16 -2.36
N HIS A 3 9.29 -19.61 -2.14
CA HIS A 3 9.51 -18.49 -1.22
C HIS A 3 8.67 -17.29 -1.70
N GLN A 4 7.61 -16.97 -0.97
CA GLN A 4 6.70 -15.87 -1.27
C GLN A 4 7.23 -14.55 -0.67
N PRO A 5 6.87 -13.38 -1.26
CA PRO A 5 7.37 -12.09 -0.79
C PRO A 5 6.83 -11.74 0.59
N ILE A 6 7.74 -11.67 1.56
CA ILE A 6 7.50 -11.02 2.84
C ILE A 6 7.58 -9.52 2.58
N ILE A 7 6.51 -8.81 2.90
CA ILE A 7 6.47 -7.35 2.79
C ILE A 7 6.70 -6.78 4.17
N LYS A 8 7.76 -5.97 4.28
CA LYS A 8 8.07 -5.22 5.48
C LYS A 8 7.51 -3.83 5.33
N ILE A 9 6.78 -3.39 6.35
CA ILE A 9 6.19 -2.06 6.45
C ILE A 9 6.81 -1.37 7.66
N LEU A 10 7.58 -0.33 7.42
CA LEU A 10 8.11 0.53 8.46
C LEU A 10 7.12 1.63 8.78
N ALA A 11 6.74 1.77 10.05
CA ALA A 11 5.77 2.74 10.52
C ALA A 11 6.32 3.54 11.71
N PHE A 12 6.51 4.86 11.55
CA PHE A 12 7.03 5.70 12.61
C PHE A 12 6.49 7.14 12.56
N PRO A 13 6.43 7.86 13.70
CA PRO A 13 6.03 9.26 13.74
C PRO A 13 7.10 10.17 13.12
N ILE A 14 6.70 11.07 12.22
CA ILE A 14 7.59 12.11 11.67
C ILE A 14 7.51 13.38 12.51
N PHE A 15 6.29 13.88 12.69
CA PHE A 15 6.04 15.13 13.41
C PHE A 15 4.58 15.22 13.85
N ARG A 16 4.36 15.46 15.14
CA ARG A 16 3.03 15.57 15.77
C ARG A 16 2.12 14.39 15.42
N ARG A 17 1.07 14.65 14.63
CA ARG A 17 0.04 13.66 14.26
C ARG A 17 0.40 12.90 12.98
N TYR A 18 1.49 13.27 12.30
CA TYR A 18 1.87 12.71 11.01
C TYR A 18 2.85 11.56 11.16
N TRP A 19 2.55 10.49 10.43
CA TRP A 19 3.26 9.22 10.47
C TRP A 19 3.77 8.91 9.06
N LEU A 20 4.98 8.35 8.97
CA LEU A 20 5.46 7.75 7.75
C LEU A 20 5.12 6.27 7.74
N TYR A 21 4.77 5.80 6.55
CA TYR A 21 4.65 4.39 6.25
C TYR A 21 5.50 4.13 5.02
N HIS A 22 6.36 3.12 5.06
CA HIS A 22 7.16 2.73 3.91
C HIS A 22 7.09 1.22 3.77
N ALA A 23 6.75 0.74 2.58
CA ALA A 23 6.66 -0.67 2.26
C ALA A 23 7.77 -1.03 1.29
N TRP A 24 8.43 -2.16 1.54
CA TRP A 24 9.36 -2.78 0.61
C TRP A 24 9.22 -4.31 0.67
N GLU A 25 9.58 -4.96 -0.42
CA GLU A 25 9.64 -6.41 -0.51
C GLU A 25 11.04 -6.88 -0.13
N GLU A 26 11.13 -7.97 0.63
CA GLU A 26 12.41 -8.61 0.88
C GLU A 26 12.98 -9.21 -0.43
N PRO A 27 14.24 -8.90 -0.80
CA PRO A 27 14.78 -9.13 -2.14
C PRO A 27 14.79 -10.59 -2.63
N GLY A 28 14.55 -11.57 -1.75
CA GLY A 28 14.50 -13.00 -2.11
C GLY A 28 13.29 -13.42 -2.94
N ALA A 29 12.20 -12.66 -2.95
CA ALA A 29 10.94 -13.10 -3.55
C ALA A 29 10.61 -12.49 -4.93
N ALA A 30 11.06 -11.28 -5.21
CA ALA A 30 10.86 -10.62 -6.51
C ALA A 30 11.55 -11.38 -7.67
N ALA A 31 12.71 -12.00 -7.40
CA ALA A 31 13.44 -12.81 -8.36
C ALA A 31 12.73 -14.14 -8.72
N ALA A 32 11.86 -14.64 -7.84
CA ALA A 32 11.10 -15.88 -8.06
C ALA A 32 9.82 -15.63 -8.88
N ALA A 33 9.15 -14.49 -8.69
CA ALA A 33 7.93 -14.12 -9.42
C ALA A 33 8.18 -13.73 -10.89
N ALA A 34 9.39 -13.26 -11.22
CA ALA A 34 9.79 -12.94 -12.60
C ALA A 34 9.93 -14.18 -13.51
N LYS A 35 9.94 -15.40 -12.95
CA LYS A 35 10.11 -16.65 -13.69
C LYS A 35 8.77 -17.33 -13.97
N SER A 36 8.08 -16.86 -15.01
CA SER A 36 7.36 -17.66 -16.04
C SER A 36 6.11 -16.95 -16.56
N ILE A 37 6.26 -16.09 -17.57
CA ILE A 37 5.10 -15.69 -18.40
C ILE A 37 4.80 -16.88 -19.31
N LYS A 38 3.79 -17.67 -18.99
CA LYS A 38 3.32 -18.77 -19.86
C LYS A 38 2.70 -18.15 -21.12
N SER A 39 3.00 -18.72 -22.28
CA SER A 39 2.42 -18.28 -23.56
C SER A 39 0.90 -18.43 -23.56
N TRP A 40 0.15 -17.44 -24.07
CA TRP A 40 -1.32 -17.44 -24.18
C TRP A 40 -1.95 -18.68 -24.83
N ARG A 41 -1.17 -19.39 -25.66
CA ARG A 41 -1.57 -20.63 -26.33
C ARG A 41 -1.68 -21.86 -25.41
N LYS A 42 -1.24 -21.76 -24.15
CA LYS A 42 -1.23 -22.87 -23.17
C LYS A 42 -2.41 -22.85 -22.18
N GLY A 43 -3.34 -21.89 -22.29
CA GLY A 43 -4.52 -21.85 -21.43
C GLY A 43 -5.51 -22.96 -21.80
N ALA A 44 -6.08 -23.64 -20.80
CA ALA A 44 -7.05 -24.71 -21.01
C ALA A 44 -8.43 -24.13 -21.36
N ASN A 45 -8.79 -22.97 -20.78
CA ASN A 45 -10.10 -22.33 -20.93
C ASN A 45 -10.04 -20.94 -21.60
N LEU A 46 -11.17 -20.46 -22.11
CA LEU A 46 -11.30 -19.18 -22.83
C LEU A 46 -11.01 -17.97 -21.92
N GLU A 47 -11.48 -18.00 -20.68
CA GLU A 47 -11.16 -17.01 -19.64
C GLU A 47 -9.66 -17.01 -19.31
N GLU A 48 -9.06 -18.18 -19.19
CA GLU A 48 -7.63 -18.31 -18.90
C GLU A 48 -6.76 -17.84 -20.08
N LYS A 49 -7.21 -18.08 -21.32
CA LYS A 49 -6.57 -17.55 -22.53
C LYS A 49 -6.66 -16.03 -22.60
N LEU A 50 -7.80 -15.44 -22.24
CA LEU A 50 -7.97 -13.98 -22.16
C LEU A 50 -7.08 -13.36 -21.09
N ASP A 51 -6.98 -14.00 -19.91
CA ASP A 51 -6.05 -13.59 -18.85
C ASP A 51 -4.59 -13.65 -19.31
N LEU A 52 -4.17 -14.76 -19.94
CA LEU A 52 -2.80 -14.93 -20.43
C LEU A 52 -2.48 -14.00 -21.61
N LEU A 53 -3.44 -13.72 -22.48
CA LEU A 53 -3.31 -12.75 -23.57
C LEU A 53 -3.15 -11.32 -23.02
N GLY A 54 -3.93 -10.96 -22.00
CA GLY A 54 -3.80 -9.70 -21.28
C GLY A 54 -2.43 -9.57 -20.60
N GLN A 55 -1.93 -10.65 -19.97
CA GLN A 55 -0.58 -10.70 -19.38
C GLN A 55 0.52 -10.53 -20.44
N GLN A 56 0.37 -11.15 -21.62
CA GLN A 56 1.38 -11.02 -22.67
C GLN A 56 1.32 -9.67 -23.40
N ALA A 57 0.13 -9.12 -23.64
CA ALA A 57 -0.04 -7.79 -24.21
C ALA A 57 0.54 -6.73 -23.27
N SER A 58 0.26 -6.82 -21.97
CA SER A 58 0.85 -5.92 -20.97
C SER A 58 2.38 -6.06 -20.88
N ALA A 59 2.94 -7.27 -20.98
CA ALA A 59 4.39 -7.48 -21.02
C ALA A 59 5.04 -6.80 -22.24
N LYS A 60 4.48 -6.96 -23.45
CA LYS A 60 4.98 -6.29 -24.66
C LYS A 60 4.85 -4.77 -24.60
N ILE A 61 3.76 -4.27 -24.03
CA ILE A 61 3.57 -2.82 -23.79
C ILE A 61 4.62 -2.33 -22.79
N TYR A 62 4.90 -3.09 -21.73
CA TYR A 62 5.90 -2.76 -20.73
C TYR A 62 7.31 -2.71 -21.32
N GLU A 63 7.70 -3.69 -22.15
CA GLU A 63 8.99 -3.66 -22.87
C GLU A 63 9.14 -2.43 -23.76
N LYS A 64 8.08 -2.06 -24.51
CA LYS A 64 8.07 -0.84 -25.33
C LYS A 64 8.17 0.42 -24.50
N ILE A 65 7.46 0.50 -23.38
CA ILE A 65 7.53 1.63 -22.45
C ILE A 65 8.93 1.73 -21.83
N LEU A 66 9.55 0.61 -21.46
CA LEU A 66 10.92 0.59 -20.94
C LEU A 66 11.94 1.03 -21.98
N ALA A 67 11.80 0.58 -23.23
CA ALA A 67 12.66 1.02 -24.33
C ALA A 67 12.52 2.54 -24.55
N GLN A 68 11.29 3.04 -24.65
CA GLN A 68 11.01 4.47 -24.75
C GLN A 68 11.54 5.25 -23.54
N TRP A 69 11.45 4.69 -22.33
CA TRP A 69 11.98 5.33 -21.13
C TRP A 69 13.51 5.42 -21.13
N ARG A 70 14.21 4.38 -21.59
CA ARG A 70 15.67 4.40 -21.78
C ARG A 70 16.08 5.43 -22.84
N ASP A 71 15.32 5.52 -23.93
CA ASP A 71 15.53 6.53 -24.98
C ASP A 71 15.29 7.96 -24.47
N LEU A 72 14.35 8.15 -23.54
CA LEU A 72 14.11 9.42 -22.85
C LEU A 72 15.23 9.77 -21.86
N GLN A 73 15.78 8.78 -21.14
CA GLN A 73 16.92 8.95 -20.25
C GLN A 73 18.21 9.34 -21.01
N ALA A 74 18.42 8.76 -22.19
CA ALA A 74 19.59 9.01 -23.03
C ALA A 74 19.49 10.30 -23.87
N ALA A 75 18.37 11.02 -23.82
CA ALA A 75 18.15 12.20 -24.64
C ALA A 75 19.01 13.41 -24.20
N LYS A 76 19.63 14.08 -25.18
CA LYS A 76 20.45 15.29 -24.97
C LYS A 76 19.68 16.41 -24.27
N SER A 77 20.36 17.15 -23.38
CA SER A 77 19.84 18.34 -22.70
C SER A 77 19.39 19.39 -23.72
N GLY A 78 18.10 19.75 -23.71
CA GLY A 78 17.47 20.68 -24.67
C GLY A 78 16.45 20.04 -25.62
N SER A 79 16.41 18.70 -25.72
CA SER A 79 15.37 18.00 -26.50
C SER A 79 14.02 17.97 -25.77
N ILE A 80 12.91 17.96 -26.53
CA ILE A 80 11.55 17.69 -26.03
C ILE A 80 11.54 16.39 -25.19
N LYS A 81 12.35 15.39 -25.57
CA LYS A 81 12.53 14.14 -24.83
C LYS A 81 13.14 14.35 -23.43
N HIS A 82 14.14 15.22 -23.31
CA HIS A 82 14.73 15.58 -22.01
C HIS A 82 13.75 16.38 -21.14
N TRP A 83 12.96 17.27 -21.75
CA TRP A 83 11.87 17.97 -21.05
C TRP A 83 10.79 17.01 -20.55
N LEU A 84 10.38 16.03 -21.36
CA LEU A 84 9.46 14.95 -20.97
C LEU A 84 10.01 14.13 -19.81
N TYR A 85 11.30 13.79 -19.84
CA TYR A 85 11.97 13.11 -18.74
C TYR A 85 11.94 13.95 -17.45
N ARG A 86 12.28 15.25 -17.53
CA ARG A 86 12.20 16.17 -16.37
C ARG A 86 10.78 16.31 -15.84
N LEU A 87 9.77 16.36 -16.72
CA LEU A 87 8.37 16.36 -16.31
C LEU A 87 7.99 15.06 -15.60
N ALA A 88 8.36 13.91 -16.14
CA ALA A 88 8.08 12.62 -15.51
C ALA A 88 8.73 12.51 -14.12
N GLN A 89 9.97 12.99 -13.97
CA GLN A 89 10.64 13.10 -12.67
C GLN A 89 9.95 14.09 -11.73
N GLY A 90 9.49 15.24 -12.24
CA GLY A 90 8.71 16.23 -11.50
C GLY A 90 7.35 15.71 -11.04
N VAL A 91 6.74 14.81 -11.81
CA VAL A 91 5.48 14.15 -11.45
C VAL A 91 5.69 13.12 -10.35
N ARG A 92 6.79 12.36 -10.43
CA ARG A 92 7.19 11.37 -9.43
C ARG A 92 7.56 12.02 -8.10
N SER A 93 8.26 13.16 -8.13
CA SER A 93 8.64 13.91 -6.92
C SER A 93 7.44 14.56 -6.22
N LYS A 94 6.37 14.87 -6.97
CA LYS A 94 5.09 15.35 -6.43
C LYS A 94 4.15 14.24 -5.95
N GLU A 95 4.56 12.98 -6.05
CA GLU A 95 3.75 11.89 -5.57
C GLU A 95 3.69 11.87 -4.04
N GLU A 96 2.49 11.69 -3.51
CA GLU A 96 2.29 11.69 -2.09
C GLU A 96 2.95 10.48 -1.42
N PRO A 97 3.54 10.66 -0.24
CA PRO A 97 4.22 9.58 0.48
C PRO A 97 3.28 8.40 0.72
N GLU A 98 2.05 8.68 1.15
CA GLU A 98 1.03 7.65 1.41
C GLU A 98 0.61 6.89 0.14
N GLU A 99 0.63 7.54 -1.04
CA GLU A 99 0.34 6.87 -2.31
C GLU A 99 1.51 5.99 -2.73
N SER A 100 2.75 6.46 -2.58
CA SER A 100 3.96 5.67 -2.83
C SER A 100 4.05 4.45 -1.89
N PHE A 101 3.69 4.61 -0.62
CA PHE A 101 3.56 3.50 0.34
C PHE A 101 2.57 2.44 -0.14
N LEU A 102 1.35 2.85 -0.49
CA LEU A 102 0.28 1.92 -0.86
C LEU A 102 0.55 1.21 -2.18
N LYS A 103 1.35 1.80 -3.08
CA LYS A 103 1.84 1.12 -4.28
C LYS A 103 2.85 0.02 -3.98
N GLY A 104 3.67 0.19 -2.94
CA GLY A 104 4.62 -0.81 -2.49
C GLY A 104 3.97 -2.04 -1.85
N VAL A 105 2.66 -1.99 -1.59
CA VAL A 105 1.92 -3.12 -1.05
C VAL A 105 1.23 -3.87 -2.20
N PRO A 106 1.56 -5.14 -2.45
CA PRO A 106 0.93 -5.92 -3.50
C PRO A 106 -0.54 -6.16 -3.19
N ALA A 107 -1.31 -6.48 -4.24
CA ALA A 107 -2.74 -6.72 -4.12
C ALA A 107 -3.08 -7.95 -3.24
N GLN A 108 -2.17 -8.92 -3.16
CA GLN A 108 -2.33 -10.15 -2.38
C GLN A 108 -1.02 -10.42 -1.61
N PRO A 109 -0.83 -9.76 -0.46
CA PRO A 109 0.40 -9.87 0.32
C PRO A 109 0.40 -11.13 1.19
N ASP A 110 1.33 -12.07 0.99
CA ASP A 110 1.32 -13.36 1.72
C ASP A 110 1.79 -13.26 3.19
N ARG A 111 2.63 -12.28 3.51
CA ARG A 111 3.00 -11.96 4.89
C ARG A 111 3.32 -10.48 4.99
N ILE A 112 2.74 -9.82 5.98
CA ILE A 112 3.03 -8.41 6.27
C ILE A 112 3.58 -8.31 7.67
N GLU A 113 4.78 -7.73 7.76
CA GLU A 113 5.42 -7.38 9.02
C GLU A 113 5.42 -5.87 9.14
N ILE A 114 4.78 -5.36 10.18
CA ILE A 114 4.72 -3.92 10.47
C ILE A 114 5.72 -3.65 11.59
N ILE A 115 6.83 -3.05 11.23
CA ILE A 115 7.92 -2.67 12.11
C ILE A 115 7.62 -1.29 12.67
N TYR A 116 7.59 -1.17 14.00
CA TYR A 116 7.32 0.09 14.69
C TYR A 116 8.26 0.30 15.88
N PRO A 117 8.50 1.55 16.31
CA PRO A 117 9.34 1.82 17.48
C PRO A 117 8.74 1.18 18.73
N SER A 118 9.54 0.44 19.51
CA SER A 118 9.08 -0.25 20.72
C SER A 118 8.43 0.67 21.76
N GLY A 119 8.83 1.94 21.82
CA GLY A 119 8.23 2.95 22.71
C GLY A 119 6.77 3.34 22.37
N VAL A 120 6.20 2.85 21.27
CA VAL A 120 4.82 3.14 20.88
C VAL A 120 3.90 1.95 21.13
N ASN A 121 2.71 2.20 21.69
CA ASN A 121 1.73 1.15 21.90
C ASN A 121 1.23 0.55 20.56
N PRO A 122 1.23 -0.78 20.39
CA PRO A 122 0.78 -1.44 19.15
C PRO A 122 -0.68 -1.12 18.78
N LYS A 123 -1.56 -0.90 19.77
CA LYS A 123 -2.96 -0.48 19.53
C LYS A 123 -3.03 0.85 18.80
N TYR A 124 -2.10 1.76 19.09
CA TYR A 124 -2.03 3.07 18.46
C TYR A 124 -1.59 2.96 17.00
N VAL A 125 -0.57 2.14 16.72
CA VAL A 125 -0.10 1.85 15.36
C VAL A 125 -1.24 1.26 14.50
N ARG A 126 -1.96 0.26 15.03
CA ARG A 126 -3.14 -0.32 14.37
C ARG A 126 -4.21 0.73 14.09
N ARG A 127 -4.59 1.53 15.08
CA ARG A 127 -5.62 2.58 14.92
C ARG A 127 -5.22 3.61 13.87
N ARG A 128 -3.95 4.04 13.87
CA ARG A 128 -3.40 5.00 12.92
C ARG A 128 -3.39 4.45 11.51
N MET A 129 -2.93 3.21 11.32
CA MET A 129 -2.97 2.52 10.04
C MET A 129 -4.41 2.43 9.50
N LYS A 130 -5.38 1.99 10.33
CA LYS A 130 -6.80 1.91 9.92
C LYS A 130 -7.37 3.27 9.52
N THR A 131 -7.01 4.33 10.24
CA THR A 131 -7.47 5.69 9.92
C THR A 131 -6.89 6.18 8.59
N LEU A 132 -5.58 5.95 8.38
CA LEU A 132 -4.94 6.26 7.09
C LEU A 132 -5.63 5.53 5.94
N LEU A 133 -5.84 4.21 6.07
CA LEU A 133 -6.46 3.39 5.02
C LEU A 133 -7.88 3.89 4.70
N ARG A 134 -8.67 4.25 5.71
CA ARG A 134 -10.02 4.78 5.50
C ARG A 134 -9.99 6.12 4.74
N GLN A 135 -9.10 7.03 5.13
CA GLN A 135 -8.95 8.34 4.49
C GLN A 135 -8.46 8.21 3.04
N GLN A 136 -7.43 7.40 2.83
CA GLN A 136 -6.83 7.18 1.52
C GLN A 136 -7.76 6.44 0.56
N ARG A 137 -8.54 5.46 1.04
CA ARG A 137 -9.49 4.73 0.20
C ARG A 137 -10.48 5.65 -0.50
N THR A 138 -11.08 6.60 0.21
CA THR A 138 -12.03 7.57 -0.38
C THR A 138 -11.31 8.48 -1.38
N ARG A 139 -10.14 9.00 -0.99
CA ARG A 139 -9.37 9.93 -1.83
C ARG A 139 -8.86 9.30 -3.12
N LEU A 140 -8.31 8.09 -3.03
CA LEU A 140 -7.80 7.32 -4.17
C LEU A 140 -8.93 6.92 -5.12
N ARG A 141 -10.11 6.55 -4.61
CA ARG A 141 -11.30 6.30 -5.44
C ARG A 141 -11.72 7.53 -6.24
N MET A 142 -11.81 8.69 -5.58
CA MET A 142 -12.17 9.94 -6.25
C MET A 142 -11.11 10.33 -7.29
N ARG A 143 -9.81 10.18 -6.98
CA ARG A 143 -8.73 10.43 -7.94
C ARG A 143 -8.80 9.47 -9.13
N MET A 144 -8.99 8.18 -8.89
CA MET A 144 -9.12 7.18 -9.95
C MET A 144 -10.31 7.51 -10.86
N ALA A 145 -11.46 7.89 -10.29
CA ALA A 145 -12.63 8.30 -11.06
C ALA A 145 -12.37 9.57 -11.88
N MET A 146 -11.79 10.60 -11.25
CA MET A 146 -11.45 11.87 -11.91
C MET A 146 -10.46 11.68 -13.07
N TRP A 147 -9.36 10.97 -12.83
CA TRP A 147 -8.36 10.70 -13.88
C TRP A 147 -8.89 9.74 -14.94
N GLY A 148 -9.77 8.80 -14.58
CA GLY A 148 -10.47 7.94 -15.53
C GLY A 148 -11.35 8.75 -16.47
N LEU A 149 -12.15 9.66 -15.92
CA LEU A 149 -13.02 10.55 -16.69
C LEU A 149 -12.22 11.51 -17.58
N LEU A 150 -11.07 12.01 -17.10
CA LEU A 150 -10.16 12.82 -17.90
C LEU A 150 -9.48 12.01 -19.03
N CYS A 151 -9.21 10.72 -18.82
CA CYS A 151 -8.58 9.88 -19.86
C CYS A 151 -9.49 9.69 -21.07
N ILE A 152 -10.81 9.56 -20.88
CA ILE A 152 -11.78 9.26 -21.95
C ILE A 152 -11.66 10.22 -23.16
N PRO A 153 -11.74 11.55 -22.99
CA PRO A 153 -11.61 12.48 -24.11
C PRO A 153 -10.18 12.56 -24.67
N LEU A 154 -9.17 12.03 -23.96
CA LEU A 154 -7.77 12.02 -24.40
C LEU A 154 -7.42 10.76 -25.21
N ILE A 155 -8.26 9.72 -25.23
CA ILE A 155 -8.02 8.48 -26.00
C ILE A 155 -7.79 8.74 -27.50
N PRO A 156 -8.56 9.62 -28.19
CA PRO A 156 -8.34 9.89 -29.61
C PRO A 156 -6.93 10.40 -29.95
N LEU A 157 -6.21 10.99 -28.99
CA LEU A 157 -4.83 11.44 -29.19
C LEU A 157 -3.89 10.28 -29.56
N LEU A 158 -4.18 9.03 -29.16
CA LEU A 158 -3.39 7.84 -29.54
C LEU A 158 -3.25 7.65 -31.05
N ALA A 159 -4.22 8.12 -31.83
CA ALA A 159 -4.18 8.04 -33.29
C ALA A 159 -3.31 9.13 -33.92
N THR A 160 -2.87 10.13 -33.14
CA THR A 160 -2.03 11.22 -33.64
C THR A 160 -0.55 10.87 -33.52
N PRO A 161 0.29 11.32 -34.49
CA PRO A 161 1.74 11.11 -34.45
C PRO A 161 2.47 12.00 -33.42
N VAL A 162 1.73 12.82 -32.66
CA VAL A 162 2.27 13.76 -31.67
C VAL A 162 2.55 13.01 -30.35
N PRO A 163 3.60 13.36 -29.60
CA PRO A 163 3.81 12.81 -28.25
C PRO A 163 2.60 13.10 -27.36
N ASN A 164 1.82 12.05 -27.06
CA ASN A 164 0.58 12.10 -26.28
C ASN A 164 0.80 12.28 -24.77
N LEU A 165 1.59 13.28 -24.39
CA LEU A 165 1.96 13.58 -23.00
C LEU A 165 0.76 13.70 -22.05
N PRO A 166 -0.33 14.40 -22.38
CA PRO A 166 -1.49 14.51 -21.49
C PRO A 166 -2.11 13.14 -21.20
N LEU A 167 -2.18 12.28 -22.22
CA LEU A 167 -2.72 10.94 -22.08
C LEU A 167 -1.78 10.04 -21.26
N TYR A 168 -0.47 10.11 -21.50
CA TYR A 168 0.51 9.37 -20.68
C TYR A 168 0.46 9.80 -19.21
N TYR A 169 0.32 11.10 -18.95
CA TYR A 169 0.22 11.64 -17.60
C TYR A 169 -1.10 11.22 -16.92
N ALA A 170 -2.23 11.37 -17.60
CA ALA A 170 -3.53 10.97 -17.07
C ALA A 170 -3.59 9.45 -16.85
N GLY A 171 -3.07 8.66 -17.79
CA GLY A 171 -2.93 7.22 -17.68
C GLY A 171 -2.01 6.79 -16.54
N TYR A 172 -0.86 7.45 -16.35
CA TYR A 172 0.02 7.23 -15.20
C TYR A 172 -0.71 7.51 -13.90
N LYS A 173 -1.41 8.65 -13.78
CA LYS A 173 -2.15 9.00 -12.55
C LYS A 173 -3.32 8.05 -12.28
N LEU A 174 -4.00 7.58 -13.32
CA LEU A 174 -5.03 6.55 -13.22
C LEU A 174 -4.44 5.22 -12.74
N TYR A 175 -3.35 4.76 -13.36
CA TYR A 175 -2.64 3.54 -12.97
C TYR A 175 -2.12 3.64 -11.53
N SER A 176 -1.49 4.76 -11.19
CA SER A 176 -0.98 5.11 -9.87
C SER A 176 -2.06 4.98 -8.79
N ALA A 177 -3.21 5.65 -9.00
CA ALA A 177 -4.33 5.62 -8.07
C ALA A 177 -4.95 4.22 -7.96
N ARG A 178 -5.05 3.48 -9.09
CA ARG A 178 -5.56 2.11 -9.10
C ARG A 178 -4.65 1.15 -8.33
N THR A 179 -3.33 1.22 -8.55
CA THR A 179 -2.35 0.37 -7.86
C THR A 179 -2.34 0.67 -6.36
N ALA A 180 -2.32 1.94 -5.97
CA ALA A 180 -2.43 2.34 -4.56
C ALA A 180 -3.77 1.90 -3.93
N LEU A 181 -4.89 1.97 -4.68
CA LEU A 181 -6.19 1.52 -4.19
C LEU A 181 -6.20 0.00 -3.94
N LYS A 182 -5.55 -0.79 -4.80
CA LYS A 182 -5.40 -2.24 -4.58
C LYS A 182 -4.67 -2.52 -3.27
N GLY A 183 -3.50 -1.94 -3.05
CA GLY A 183 -2.74 -2.09 -1.80
C GLY A 183 -3.54 -1.62 -0.58
N CYS A 184 -4.26 -0.50 -0.70
CA CYS A 184 -5.14 0.00 0.36
C CYS A 184 -6.27 -0.98 0.69
N THR A 185 -6.90 -1.59 -0.32
CA THR A 185 -7.95 -2.58 -0.09
C THR A 185 -7.41 -3.86 0.52
N ALA A 186 -6.24 -4.33 0.07
CA ALA A 186 -5.58 -5.52 0.62
C ALA A 186 -5.33 -5.35 2.13
N LEU A 187 -4.65 -4.26 2.52
CA LEU A 187 -4.41 -3.95 3.93
C LEU A 187 -5.70 -3.78 4.72
N SER A 188 -6.69 -3.06 4.19
CA SER A 188 -7.95 -2.85 4.89
C SER A 188 -8.67 -4.18 5.16
N ASN A 189 -8.66 -5.10 4.19
CA ASN A 189 -9.31 -6.40 4.32
C ASN A 189 -8.59 -7.26 5.36
N MET A 190 -7.25 -7.26 5.37
CA MET A 190 -6.46 -7.98 6.37
C MET A 190 -6.75 -7.50 7.80
N TRP A 191 -6.84 -6.18 8.00
CA TRP A 191 -7.20 -5.63 9.31
C TRP A 191 -8.63 -5.97 9.71
N SER A 192 -9.57 -5.96 8.77
CA SER A 192 -10.95 -6.37 9.03
C SER A 192 -11.04 -7.85 9.40
N HIS A 193 -10.32 -8.72 8.70
CA HIS A 193 -10.24 -10.15 9.03
C HIS A 193 -9.70 -10.37 10.45
N LEU A 194 -8.63 -9.66 10.82
CA LEU A 194 -8.10 -9.70 12.19
C LEU A 194 -9.08 -9.19 13.24
N ASP A 195 -9.82 -8.11 12.96
CA ASP A 195 -10.85 -7.64 13.87
C ASP A 195 -11.91 -8.74 14.08
N THR A 196 -12.33 -9.40 13.00
CA THR A 196 -13.31 -10.50 13.05
C THR A 196 -12.82 -11.67 13.88
N GLU A 197 -11.60 -12.18 13.62
CA GLU A 197 -11.01 -13.30 14.38
C GLU A 197 -10.85 -12.99 15.88
N GLN A 198 -10.53 -11.74 16.22
CA GLN A 198 -10.43 -11.33 17.62
C GLN A 198 -11.80 -11.27 18.30
N LEU A 199 -12.82 -10.81 17.58
CA LEU A 199 -14.19 -10.76 18.08
C LEU A 199 -14.79 -12.17 18.24
N THR A 200 -14.49 -13.09 17.33
CA THR A 200 -14.95 -14.48 17.42
C THR A 200 -14.33 -15.18 18.63
N LYS A 201 -13.00 -15.11 18.79
CA LYS A 201 -12.32 -15.68 19.97
C LYS A 201 -12.82 -15.09 21.28
N LEU A 202 -13.04 -13.78 21.32
CA LEU A 202 -13.54 -13.11 22.53
C LEU A 202 -14.97 -13.56 22.85
N ARG A 203 -15.81 -13.75 21.81
CA ARG A 203 -17.16 -14.30 21.98
C ARG A 203 -17.12 -15.72 22.52
N GLU A 204 -16.28 -16.59 21.98
CA GLU A 204 -16.09 -17.97 22.46
C GLU A 204 -15.68 -17.99 23.94
N GLN A 205 -14.74 -17.12 24.33
CA GLN A 205 -14.33 -16.97 25.74
C GLN A 205 -15.47 -16.48 26.63
N LEU A 206 -16.24 -15.49 26.18
CA LEU A 206 -17.40 -15.00 26.93
C LEU A 206 -18.49 -16.06 27.06
N GLN A 207 -18.70 -16.87 26.02
CA GLN A 207 -19.67 -17.97 26.04
C GLN A 207 -19.25 -19.06 27.02
N ALA A 208 -17.98 -19.45 27.02
CA ALA A 208 -17.44 -20.39 28.01
C ALA A 208 -17.59 -19.87 29.45
N LEU A 209 -17.43 -18.56 29.68
CA LEU A 209 -17.68 -17.95 30.99
C LEU A 209 -19.17 -17.96 31.37
N GLN A 210 -20.05 -17.75 30.39
CA GLN A 210 -21.49 -17.83 30.61
C GLN A 210 -21.91 -19.26 30.98
N ASP A 211 -21.34 -20.27 30.32
CA ASP A 211 -21.56 -21.69 30.62
C ASP A 211 -21.04 -22.05 32.03
N SER A 212 -20.03 -21.35 32.54
CA SER A 212 -19.54 -21.48 33.92
C SER A 212 -20.39 -20.77 34.98
N GLY A 213 -21.49 -20.11 34.58
CA GLY A 213 -22.43 -19.45 35.47
C GLY A 213 -22.23 -17.93 35.64
N VAL A 214 -21.33 -17.31 34.87
CA VAL A 214 -21.15 -15.85 34.89
C VAL A 214 -22.27 -15.17 34.10
N VAL A 215 -23.08 -14.35 34.78
CA VAL A 215 -24.15 -13.58 34.12
C VAL A 215 -23.60 -12.25 33.63
N PHE A 216 -23.72 -11.99 32.33
CA PHE A 216 -23.36 -10.71 31.74
C PHE A 216 -24.58 -9.79 31.62
N PRO A 217 -24.51 -8.53 32.07
CA PRO A 217 -25.60 -7.57 31.90
C PRO A 217 -25.89 -7.34 30.41
N GLU A 218 -27.18 -7.26 30.08
CA GLU A 218 -27.66 -7.19 28.71
C GLU A 218 -27.28 -5.88 27.99
N ASP A 219 -27.21 -4.78 28.75
CA ASP A 219 -26.85 -3.46 28.23
C ASP A 219 -25.34 -3.25 28.10
N ALA A 220 -24.55 -4.11 28.73
CA ALA A 220 -23.10 -4.08 28.64
C ALA A 220 -22.63 -4.52 27.24
N TRP A 221 -21.42 -4.09 26.86
CA TRP A 221 -20.84 -4.47 25.58
C TRP A 221 -20.66 -6.00 25.44
N THR A 222 -20.45 -6.71 26.56
CA THR A 222 -20.36 -8.17 26.63
C THR A 222 -21.68 -8.84 26.26
N GLY A 223 -22.78 -8.40 26.89
CA GLY A 223 -24.13 -8.85 26.56
C GLY A 223 -24.52 -8.56 25.12
N LYS A 224 -24.16 -7.37 24.61
CA LYS A 224 -24.37 -6.99 23.19
C LYS A 224 -23.59 -7.87 22.21
N LEU A 225 -22.37 -8.27 22.56
CA LEU A 225 -21.54 -9.15 21.72
C LEU A 225 -22.13 -10.57 21.67
N LEU A 226 -22.56 -11.11 22.81
CA LEU A 226 -23.19 -12.44 22.93
C LEU A 226 -24.58 -12.51 22.28
N ARG A 227 -25.40 -11.47 22.47
CA ARG A 227 -26.76 -11.36 21.90
C ARG A 227 -26.81 -11.22 20.40
N SER A 228 -25.72 -10.76 19.77
CA SER A 228 -25.71 -10.45 18.34
C SER A 228 -26.02 -11.70 17.50
N HIS A 229 -27.32 -11.90 17.23
CA HIS A 229 -27.86 -12.61 16.08
C HIS A 229 -27.22 -12.03 14.81
N PRO A 230 -27.06 -12.84 13.75
CA PRO A 230 -25.97 -12.77 12.79
C PRO A 230 -25.99 -11.56 11.83
N ARG A 231 -26.58 -10.41 12.13
CA ARG A 231 -26.50 -9.24 11.22
C ARG A 231 -25.09 -8.71 11.02
N TYR A 232 -24.23 -8.79 12.04
CA TYR A 232 -22.82 -8.44 11.87
C TYR A 232 -22.07 -9.54 11.12
N LEU A 233 -22.44 -10.81 11.29
CA LEU A 233 -21.95 -11.91 10.45
C LEU A 233 -22.45 -11.77 9.02
N ASP A 234 -23.67 -11.33 8.73
CA ASP A 234 -24.14 -11.05 7.37
C ASP A 234 -23.42 -9.85 6.76
N ILE A 235 -23.09 -8.82 7.55
CA ILE A 235 -22.27 -7.68 7.10
C ILE A 235 -20.83 -8.15 6.87
N LEU A 236 -20.29 -9.00 7.74
CA LEU A 236 -18.93 -9.53 7.65
C LEU A 236 -18.81 -10.62 6.60
N GLU A 237 -19.83 -11.42 6.32
CA GLU A 237 -20.01 -12.39 5.24
C GLU A 237 -20.32 -11.68 3.92
N ASN A 238 -20.99 -10.52 3.94
CA ASN A 238 -21.06 -9.67 2.75
C ASN A 238 -19.73 -8.98 2.47
N ILE A 239 -18.96 -8.63 3.51
CA ILE A 239 -17.59 -8.11 3.35
C ILE A 239 -16.69 -9.26 2.88
N GLU A 240 -16.70 -10.41 3.53
CA GLU A 240 -15.97 -11.63 3.18
C GLU A 240 -16.38 -12.15 1.83
N GLY A 241 -17.66 -12.12 1.44
CA GLY A 241 -18.16 -12.50 0.13
C GLY A 241 -17.75 -11.53 -0.98
N ARG A 242 -17.67 -10.22 -0.68
CA ARG A 242 -17.05 -9.23 -1.59
C ARG A 242 -15.53 -9.39 -1.66
N VAL A 243 -14.89 -9.77 -0.56
CA VAL A 243 -13.44 -10.05 -0.51
C VAL A 243 -13.14 -11.38 -1.21
N GLN A 244 -13.95 -12.41 -1.03
CA GLN A 244 -13.83 -13.74 -1.62
C GLN A 244 -13.93 -13.67 -3.14
N ARG A 245 -14.92 -12.91 -3.67
CA ARG A 245 -15.05 -12.68 -5.12
C ARG A 245 -13.83 -12.01 -5.77
N TYR A 246 -13.03 -11.27 -5.00
CA TYR A 246 -11.81 -10.61 -5.51
C TYR A 246 -10.52 -11.42 -5.28
N TYR A 247 -10.52 -12.41 -4.37
CA TYR A 247 -9.29 -13.06 -3.90
C TYR A 247 -9.22 -14.58 -4.14
N TYR A 248 -10.34 -15.28 -4.35
CA TYR A 248 -10.31 -16.74 -4.48
C TYR A 248 -10.04 -17.21 -5.92
N LYS A 249 -8.76 -17.24 -6.27
CA LYS A 249 -8.17 -18.29 -7.13
C LYS A 249 -7.08 -19.09 -6.38
N ARG A 250 -6.88 -18.82 -5.08
CA ARG A 250 -5.94 -19.49 -4.18
C ARG A 250 -6.59 -19.67 -2.80
N GLU A 251 -6.22 -20.74 -2.09
CA GLU A 251 -6.66 -21.02 -0.73
C GLU A 251 -6.43 -19.80 0.19
N PRO A 252 -7.36 -19.52 1.13
CA PRO A 252 -7.25 -18.42 2.08
C PRO A 252 -6.17 -18.74 3.10
N ARG A 253 -4.92 -18.48 2.77
CA ARG A 253 -3.87 -18.44 3.79
C ARG A 253 -4.17 -17.25 4.69
N GLN A 254 -4.24 -17.48 5.99
CA GLN A 254 -4.57 -16.47 7.00
C GLN A 254 -3.46 -15.42 7.05
N LEU A 255 -3.72 -14.24 6.48
CA LEU A 255 -2.76 -13.14 6.41
C LEU A 255 -2.94 -12.23 7.62
N ILE A 256 -2.39 -12.65 8.75
CA ILE A 256 -2.37 -11.83 9.98
C ILE A 256 -1.19 -10.85 9.88
N PRO A 257 -1.40 -9.52 9.74
CA PRO A 257 -0.30 -8.57 9.84
C PRO A 257 0.36 -8.67 11.22
N GLN A 258 1.66 -8.96 11.22
CA GLN A 258 2.45 -9.10 12.44
C GLN A 258 3.00 -7.74 12.84
N LEU A 259 2.68 -7.28 14.04
CA LEU A 259 3.21 -6.05 14.62
C LEU A 259 4.52 -6.39 15.34
N VAL A 260 5.66 -5.95 14.79
CA VAL A 260 6.99 -6.23 15.33
C VAL A 260 7.55 -4.95 15.97
N PRO A 261 7.68 -4.88 17.31
CA PRO A 261 8.37 -3.78 17.97
C PRO A 261 9.87 -3.86 17.66
N ASN A 262 10.51 -2.71 17.46
CA ASN A 262 11.94 -2.63 17.17
C ASN A 262 12.60 -1.56 18.06
N ASP A 263 13.62 -1.98 18.81
CA ASP A 263 14.36 -1.13 19.75
C ASP A 263 15.37 -0.23 19.05
N SER A 264 16.09 -0.73 18.02
CA SER A 264 17.00 0.09 17.19
C SER A 264 16.26 1.27 16.55
N LEU A 265 15.05 1.02 16.04
CA LEU A 265 14.20 2.07 15.48
C LEU A 265 13.77 3.07 16.58
N ASN A 266 13.53 2.61 17.80
CA ASN A 266 13.17 3.48 18.91
C ASN A 266 14.33 4.37 19.36
N SER A 267 15.56 3.86 19.36
CA SER A 267 16.75 4.65 19.67
C SER A 267 17.08 5.69 18.61
N ILE A 268 16.66 5.51 17.35
CA ILE A 268 16.86 6.51 16.30
C ILE A 268 15.69 7.50 16.25
N VAL A 269 14.45 7.00 16.35
CA VAL A 269 13.25 7.83 16.14
C VAL A 269 12.87 8.61 17.39
N HIS A 270 13.19 8.18 18.61
CA HIS A 270 12.79 8.88 19.84
C HIS A 270 11.33 9.38 19.80
N SER A 271 10.37 8.44 19.74
CA SER A 271 8.97 8.71 19.40
C SER A 271 8.30 9.83 20.21
N GLN A 272 8.75 10.09 21.44
CA GLN A 272 8.22 11.13 22.33
C GLN A 272 8.61 12.56 21.87
N ASP A 273 9.82 12.73 21.34
CA ASP A 273 10.36 14.04 20.92
C ASP A 273 9.70 14.56 19.64
N ARG A 274 9.08 13.68 18.87
CA ARG A 274 8.40 13.99 17.60
C ARG A 274 7.17 14.87 17.75
N MET A 275 6.69 15.08 18.97
CA MET A 275 5.68 16.10 19.24
C MET A 275 6.23 17.52 19.11
N ARG A 276 7.54 17.71 19.33
CA ARG A 276 8.21 19.02 19.36
C ARG A 276 9.10 19.26 18.14
N LYS A 277 9.86 18.25 17.69
CA LYS A 277 10.82 18.38 16.58
C LYS A 277 10.49 17.41 15.44
N PRO A 278 10.56 17.83 14.17
CA PRO A 278 10.46 16.90 13.05
C PRO A 278 11.68 15.96 13.01
N ILE A 279 11.58 14.89 12.23
CA ILE A 279 12.73 14.02 11.96
C ILE A 279 13.84 14.75 11.20
N SER A 280 15.08 14.61 11.68
CA SER A 280 16.28 15.16 11.05
C SER A 280 16.74 14.29 9.88
N ASP A 281 17.61 14.85 9.03
CA ASP A 281 18.18 14.11 7.89
C ASP A 281 19.16 13.02 8.35
N GLU A 282 19.90 13.26 9.42
CA GLU A 282 20.79 12.27 10.03
C GLU A 282 20.01 11.05 10.55
N GLU A 283 18.91 11.28 11.26
CA GLU A 283 18.02 10.20 11.73
C GLU A 283 17.39 9.46 10.55
N ALA A 284 16.96 10.17 9.50
CA ALA A 284 16.40 9.54 8.31
C ALA A 284 17.43 8.65 7.58
N LEU A 285 18.68 9.09 7.49
CA LEU A 285 19.78 8.31 6.92
C LEU A 285 20.13 7.10 7.79
N ALA A 286 20.14 7.26 9.11
CA ALA A 286 20.37 6.16 10.04
C ALA A 286 19.30 5.06 9.89
N ILE A 287 18.03 5.42 9.80
CA ILE A 287 16.94 4.46 9.53
C ILE A 287 17.10 3.81 8.16
N GLY A 288 17.46 4.59 7.13
CA GLY A 288 17.70 4.04 5.78
C GLY A 288 18.80 3.00 5.74
N LYS A 289 19.88 3.20 6.50
CA LYS A 289 20.99 2.24 6.66
C LYS A 289 20.58 1.00 7.43
N GLU A 290 19.85 1.16 8.54
CA GLU A 290 19.42 0.05 9.40
C GLU A 290 18.51 -0.96 8.65
N PHE A 291 17.63 -0.47 7.78
CA PHE A 291 16.64 -1.30 7.08
C PHE A 291 16.98 -1.59 5.62
N ASP A 292 18.18 -1.23 5.16
CA ASP A 292 18.63 -1.35 3.75
C ASP A 292 17.58 -0.82 2.75
N ALA A 293 16.99 0.33 3.08
CA ALA A 293 15.88 0.92 2.35
C ALA A 293 16.31 2.26 1.73
N PRO A 294 17.04 2.27 0.59
CA PRO A 294 17.61 3.49 0.01
C PRO A 294 16.52 4.50 -0.42
N SER A 295 15.34 4.02 -0.78
CA SER A 295 14.20 4.89 -1.16
C SER A 295 13.50 5.55 0.03
N LEU A 296 13.85 5.17 1.27
CA LEU A 296 13.25 5.71 2.48
C LEU A 296 13.61 7.18 2.68
N PHE A 297 14.84 7.58 2.38
CA PHE A 297 15.29 8.96 2.58
C PHE A 297 14.45 9.95 1.76
N GLU A 298 14.29 9.69 0.45
CA GLU A 298 13.42 10.50 -0.42
C GLU A 298 11.96 10.52 0.07
N HIS A 299 11.52 9.42 0.68
CA HIS A 299 10.17 9.29 1.22
C HIS A 299 9.97 10.16 2.47
N VAL A 300 10.94 10.13 3.39
CA VAL A 300 10.98 10.98 4.58
C VAL A 300 11.02 12.45 4.19
N ALA A 301 11.90 12.83 3.25
CA ALA A 301 12.03 14.20 2.78
C ALA A 301 10.71 14.74 2.21
N ARG A 302 10.02 13.94 1.38
CA ARG A 302 8.69 14.30 0.84
C ARG A 302 7.64 14.44 1.93
N ALA A 303 7.63 13.52 2.90
CA ALA A 303 6.68 13.58 4.00
C ALA A 303 6.93 14.78 4.93
N ARG A 304 8.19 15.10 5.23
CA ARG A 304 8.57 16.29 6.00
C ARG A 304 8.13 17.57 5.29
N ARG A 305 8.44 17.73 4.00
CA ARG A 305 8.02 18.90 3.20
C ARG A 305 6.51 19.12 3.25
N ARG A 306 5.71 18.04 3.26
CA ARG A 306 4.25 18.13 3.37
C ARG A 306 3.78 18.59 4.75
N VAL A 307 4.43 18.11 5.80
CA VAL A 307 3.99 18.29 7.19
C VAL A 307 4.46 19.62 7.79
N VAL A 308 5.67 20.00 7.44
CA VAL A 308 6.39 21.13 8.01
C VAL A 308 6.39 22.34 7.04
N GLY A 309 6.03 22.11 5.78
CA GLY A 309 6.16 23.11 4.73
C GLY A 309 7.62 23.32 4.30
N ALA A 310 7.88 24.38 3.54
CA ALA A 310 9.23 24.80 3.15
C ALA A 310 10.00 25.50 4.30
N MET A 311 9.43 25.55 5.50
CA MET A 311 9.86 26.43 6.60
C MET A 311 11.10 25.93 7.35
N PHE A 312 11.53 24.69 7.10
CA PHE A 312 12.75 24.14 7.67
C PHE A 312 13.71 23.88 6.51
N PRO A 313 14.88 24.53 6.50
CA PRO A 313 15.87 24.30 5.45
C PRO A 313 16.20 22.81 5.43
N THR A 314 16.11 22.23 4.23
CA THR A 314 16.79 20.99 3.96
C THR A 314 18.23 21.39 3.71
N ASP A 315 19.13 21.14 4.66
CA ASP A 315 20.57 21.32 4.45
C ASP A 315 21.03 20.24 3.45
N ILE A 316 20.68 20.44 2.18
CA ILE A 316 21.14 19.65 1.05
C ILE A 316 22.28 20.47 0.45
N ALA A 317 23.50 20.14 0.86
CA ALA A 317 24.72 20.48 0.15
C ALA A 317 25.00 19.40 -0.90
#